data_AF-A0A1R3GUV3-F1
#
_entry.id   AF-A0A1R3GUV3-F1
#
_cell.length_a   1.000
_cell.length_b   1.000
_cell.length_c   1.000
_cell.angle_alpha   90.00
_cell.angle_beta   90.00
_cell.angle_gamma   90.00
#
_symmetry.space_group_name_H-M   'P 1'
#
loop_
_entity.id
_entity.type
_entity.pdbx_description
1 polymer ?
#
loop_
_entity_poly.entity_id
_entity_poly.type
_entity_poly.pdbx_seq_one_letter_code
_entity_poly.pdbx_strand_id
1 'polypeptide(L)'
;MVITQLPRFQYLVFRKPPPSFNIFPKPKLPNKFTSPKLFSVPKSTLSTTEPIPITHISLPEEEPRLEISLDKLFVPPETEVSCDDPNLSTRILKGSNIVLSKYARDAQVVQAEFVKSSVRTDDCPSDGLPEFALVGRSNVGKSSLLNSLVRRKRLALTSKKPGKTQCINHFRINDKWYLVDLPGYGYAAAPQELRTDWSKFTKDYFLNRSTLVSVFLLIDASIPAKPIDLEYASWLGQNQIPMTLVFTKCDKRKKKKNGGKRPEENVRDFQELIRGFFQTAPPWIMTSSVTNQGRDEILLHMAQLRNYWLKH
;
A
#
# COMPACT_ATOMS: atom_id res chain seq x y z
N MET A 1 -11.12 35.29 13.54
CA MET A 1 -11.83 34.04 13.23
C MET A 1 -10.87 32.92 13.59
N VAL A 2 -11.08 32.28 14.74
CA VAL A 2 -10.12 31.33 15.34
C VAL A 2 -10.15 30.04 14.50
N ILE A 3 -9.06 29.77 13.78
CA ILE A 3 -8.85 28.49 13.08
C ILE A 3 -8.57 27.46 14.17
N THR A 4 -9.61 26.77 14.62
CA THR A 4 -9.47 25.57 15.43
C THR A 4 -8.79 24.50 14.58
N GLN A 5 -7.49 24.30 14.79
CA GLN A 5 -6.77 23.15 14.24
C GLN A 5 -7.41 21.88 14.82
N LEU A 6 -8.15 21.15 13.97
CA LEU A 6 -8.64 19.81 14.28
C LEU A 6 -7.47 18.91 14.66
N PRO A 7 -7.64 17.94 15.59
CA PRO A 7 -6.55 17.11 16.06
C PRO A 7 -5.99 16.27 14.91
N ARG A 8 -4.79 16.64 14.43
CA ARG A 8 -4.03 15.80 13.51
C ARG A 8 -3.84 14.42 14.16
N PHE A 9 -4.15 13.36 13.42
CA PHE A 9 -3.94 11.96 13.80
C PHE A 9 -2.45 11.74 14.21
N GLN A 10 -2.14 11.85 15.51
CA GLN A 10 -0.78 11.67 16.05
C GLN A 10 -0.44 10.18 16.16
N TYR A 11 -0.20 9.50 15.03
CA TYR A 11 0.15 8.05 15.04
C TYR A 11 1.61 7.76 14.75
N LEU A 12 2.42 8.77 14.45
CA LEU A 12 3.77 8.56 13.93
C LEU A 12 4.74 9.50 14.65
N VAL A 13 5.28 9.04 15.77
CA VAL A 13 6.40 9.73 16.42
C VAL A 13 7.69 9.15 15.83
N PHE A 14 8.60 10.02 15.36
CA PHE A 14 9.86 9.62 14.72
C PHE A 14 10.94 9.30 15.76
N ARG A 15 11.86 8.38 15.44
CA ARG A 15 13.00 8.07 16.32
C ARG A 15 14.22 8.99 16.13
N LYS A 16 14.42 9.62 14.96
CA LYS A 16 15.41 10.67 14.60
C LYS A 16 15.47 10.83 13.06
N PRO A 17 16.01 11.93 12.50
CA PRO A 17 16.25 12.03 11.06
C PRO A 17 17.29 10.98 10.60
N PRO A 18 17.17 10.44 9.38
CA PRO A 18 18.05 9.37 8.92
C PRO A 18 19.48 9.87 8.69
N PRO A 19 20.51 9.02 8.91
CA PRO A 19 21.85 9.30 8.42
C PRO A 19 21.85 9.34 6.89
N SER A 20 22.65 10.23 6.30
CA SER A 20 22.86 10.33 4.85
C SER A 20 23.22 8.96 4.25
N PHE A 21 22.40 8.49 3.30
CA PHE A 21 22.56 7.19 2.67
C PHE A 21 23.82 7.11 1.79
N ASN A 22 24.86 6.43 2.27
CA ASN A 22 25.93 5.87 1.46
C ASN A 22 26.06 4.37 1.81
N ILE A 23 25.12 3.55 1.32
CA ILE A 23 25.19 2.09 1.49
C ILE A 23 24.98 1.43 0.14
N PHE A 24 26.01 1.40 -0.70
CA PHE A 24 26.24 0.34 -1.70
C PHE A 24 27.73 0.32 -2.07
N PRO A 25 28.49 -0.77 -1.78
CA PRO A 25 29.78 -0.99 -2.42
C PRO A 25 29.55 -1.28 -3.92
N LYS A 26 30.27 -0.58 -4.80
CA LYS A 26 30.26 -0.85 -6.25
C LYS A 26 30.70 -2.30 -6.52
N PRO A 27 29.98 -3.10 -7.32
CA PRO A 27 30.42 -4.45 -7.66
C PRO A 27 31.63 -4.40 -8.63
N LYS A 28 32.70 -5.13 -8.27
CA LYS A 28 33.84 -5.41 -9.16
C LYS A 28 33.43 -6.47 -10.19
N LEU A 29 33.62 -6.20 -11.47
CA LEU A 29 33.48 -7.18 -12.55
C LEU A 29 34.64 -8.19 -12.53
N PRO A 30 34.39 -9.48 -12.76
CA PRO A 30 35.37 -10.37 -13.36
C PRO A 30 35.05 -10.64 -14.84
N ASN A 31 36.13 -10.66 -15.63
CA ASN A 31 36.19 -10.96 -17.05
C ASN A 31 36.07 -12.47 -17.36
N LYS A 32 35.45 -12.77 -18.51
CA LYS A 32 35.70 -13.83 -19.52
C LYS A 32 36.02 -15.27 -19.06
N PHE A 33 35.28 -16.28 -19.57
CA PHE A 33 35.59 -17.05 -20.80
C PHE A 33 34.81 -18.41 -20.89
N THR A 34 34.53 -18.78 -22.15
CA THR A 34 34.39 -20.12 -22.78
C THR A 34 33.27 -21.13 -22.40
N SER A 35 32.49 -21.47 -23.44
CA SER A 35 31.70 -22.70 -23.70
C SER A 35 32.61 -23.92 -24.01
N PRO A 36 32.16 -25.22 -24.02
CA PRO A 36 31.25 -25.76 -25.06
C PRO A 36 30.35 -27.01 -24.72
N LYS A 37 29.36 -27.25 -25.62
CA LYS A 37 28.77 -28.52 -26.17
C LYS A 37 28.17 -29.61 -25.22
N LEU A 38 26.87 -29.96 -25.32
CA LEU A 38 26.13 -30.89 -26.24
C LEU A 38 26.02 -32.35 -25.71
N PHE A 39 24.95 -33.07 -26.12
CA PHE A 39 24.50 -34.45 -25.79
C PHE A 39 23.61 -34.60 -24.54
N SER A 40 22.58 -35.44 -24.45
CA SER A 40 21.66 -36.14 -25.38
C SER A 40 20.62 -36.86 -24.49
N VAL A 41 19.41 -37.08 -25.00
CA VAL A 41 18.28 -37.80 -24.36
C VAL A 41 18.48 -39.33 -24.40
N PRO A 42 17.86 -40.11 -23.49
CA PRO A 42 16.93 -41.16 -23.96
C PRO A 42 15.55 -41.17 -23.27
N LYS A 43 14.62 -41.85 -23.96
CA LYS A 43 13.16 -41.99 -23.74
C LYS A 43 12.78 -43.19 -22.85
N SER A 44 11.48 -43.19 -22.48
CA SER A 44 10.57 -44.32 -22.13
C SER A 44 10.86 -45.07 -20.81
N THR A 45 9.86 -45.52 -20.03
CA THR A 45 8.71 -46.38 -20.40
C THR A 45 7.54 -46.25 -19.40
N LEU A 46 6.30 -46.47 -19.87
CA LEU A 46 5.10 -46.72 -19.05
C LEU A 46 5.16 -48.10 -18.36
N SER A 47 4.62 -48.21 -17.15
CA SER A 47 3.97 -49.45 -16.68
C SER A 47 2.76 -49.15 -15.78
N THR A 48 1.78 -50.03 -15.86
CA THR A 48 0.40 -49.96 -15.38
C THR A 48 0.22 -50.62 -14.00
N THR A 49 -0.65 -50.01 -13.18
CA THR A 49 -1.60 -50.57 -12.16
C THR A 49 -1.18 -51.62 -11.14
N GLU A 50 -1.40 -51.34 -9.84
CA GLU A 50 -2.51 -51.88 -9.01
C GLU A 50 -2.65 -51.14 -7.65
N PRO A 51 -3.83 -51.19 -6.97
CA PRO A 51 -4.22 -50.24 -5.91
C PRO A 51 -3.86 -50.72 -4.49
N ILE A 52 -3.55 -49.77 -3.59
CA ILE A 52 -3.27 -50.02 -2.16
C ILE A 52 -4.24 -49.18 -1.31
N PRO A 53 -4.73 -49.68 -0.15
CA PRO A 53 -6.02 -49.31 0.41
C PRO A 53 -6.04 -48.00 1.21
N ILE A 54 -7.23 -47.39 1.21
CA ILE A 54 -7.61 -46.21 1.98
C ILE A 54 -7.37 -46.47 3.48
N THR A 55 -6.42 -45.76 4.06
CA THR A 55 -6.26 -45.66 5.52
C THR A 55 -6.05 -44.19 5.92
N HIS A 56 -6.93 -43.74 6.81
CA HIS A 56 -6.89 -42.52 7.62
C HIS A 56 -6.89 -41.16 6.89
N ILE A 57 -8.10 -40.61 6.79
CA ILE A 57 -8.34 -39.16 6.70
C ILE A 57 -7.76 -38.53 7.97
N SER A 58 -6.57 -37.95 7.86
CA SER A 58 -6.06 -37.01 8.85
C SER A 58 -6.85 -35.70 8.73
N LEU A 59 -7.30 -35.21 9.88
CA LEU A 59 -7.93 -33.91 10.07
C LEU A 59 -7.05 -32.80 9.48
N PRO A 60 -7.63 -31.69 8.97
CA PRO A 60 -6.83 -30.64 8.37
C PRO A 60 -5.86 -30.07 9.40
N GLU A 61 -4.58 -30.04 9.03
CA GLU A 61 -3.50 -29.38 9.75
C GLU A 61 -3.94 -27.95 10.13
N GLU A 62 -3.92 -27.65 11.43
CA GLU A 62 -4.14 -26.30 11.94
C GLU A 62 -3.15 -25.35 11.25
N GLU A 63 -3.66 -24.35 10.54
CA GLU A 63 -2.84 -23.28 9.98
C GLU A 63 -2.02 -22.65 11.13
N PRO A 64 -0.72 -22.39 10.92
CA PRO A 64 0.13 -21.86 11.97
C PRO A 64 -0.43 -20.52 12.43
N ARG A 65 -0.89 -20.45 13.68
CA ARG A 65 -1.31 -19.21 14.33
C ARG A 65 -0.11 -18.26 14.30
N LEU A 66 -0.14 -17.31 13.35
CA LEU A 66 0.83 -16.22 13.30
C LEU A 66 0.60 -15.37 14.55
N GLU A 67 1.37 -15.62 15.61
CA GLU A 67 1.47 -14.73 16.77
C GLU A 67 2.17 -13.43 16.32
N ILE A 68 1.38 -12.51 15.79
CA ILE A 68 1.85 -11.16 15.47
C ILE A 68 1.97 -10.41 16.79
N SER A 69 3.20 -10.06 17.16
CA SER A 69 3.51 -9.23 18.33
C SER A 69 2.75 -7.89 18.26
N LEU A 70 2.17 -7.42 19.38
CA LEU A 70 1.31 -6.22 19.43
C LEU A 70 2.01 -4.95 18.92
N ASP A 71 3.32 -4.84 19.11
CA ASP A 71 4.17 -3.74 18.61
C ASP A 71 4.19 -3.63 17.08
N LYS A 72 3.81 -4.70 16.38
CA LYS A 72 3.74 -4.75 14.91
C LYS A 72 2.34 -4.43 14.38
N LEU A 73 1.33 -4.42 15.24
CA LEU A 73 -0.04 -4.12 14.88
C LEU A 73 -0.30 -2.61 14.90
N PHE A 74 -1.07 -2.16 13.92
CA PHE A 74 -1.72 -0.87 13.96
C PHE A 74 -3.06 -1.01 14.66
N VAL A 75 -3.14 -0.43 15.86
CA VAL A 75 -4.36 -0.38 16.66
C VAL A 75 -4.98 1.01 16.50
N PRO A 76 -6.20 1.13 15.92
CA PRO A 76 -6.89 2.40 15.82
C PRO A 76 -7.20 3.00 17.20
N PRO A 77 -7.39 4.32 17.30
CA PRO A 77 -7.76 4.97 18.56
C PRO A 77 -9.02 4.39 19.18
N GLU A 78 -9.08 4.45 20.52
CA GLU A 78 -10.20 3.93 21.32
C GLU A 78 -10.53 2.44 21.04
N THR A 79 -9.55 1.67 20.56
CA THR A 79 -9.66 0.22 20.38
C THR A 79 -8.96 -0.45 21.54
N GLU A 80 -9.74 -1.12 22.39
CA GLU A 80 -9.19 -1.92 23.48
C GLU A 80 -8.70 -3.25 22.91
N VAL A 81 -7.40 -3.53 23.10
CA VAL A 81 -6.76 -4.77 22.71
C VAL A 81 -6.04 -5.33 23.93
N SER A 82 -6.43 -6.54 24.34
CA SER A 82 -5.73 -7.31 25.37
C SER A 82 -4.88 -8.40 24.71
N CYS A 83 -3.71 -8.69 25.28
CA CYS A 83 -2.85 -9.81 24.84
C CYS A 83 -3.57 -11.16 24.93
N ASP A 84 -4.54 -11.27 25.84
CA ASP A 84 -5.27 -12.51 26.12
C ASP A 84 -6.62 -12.59 25.38
N ASP A 85 -6.92 -11.65 24.46
CA ASP A 85 -8.18 -11.70 23.70
C ASP A 85 -8.11 -12.83 22.65
N PRO A 86 -8.89 -13.92 22.82
CA PRO A 86 -8.87 -15.04 21.88
C PRO A 86 -9.39 -14.66 20.49
N ASN A 87 -10.08 -13.51 20.37
CA ASN A 87 -10.63 -13.00 19.12
C ASN A 87 -9.74 -11.95 18.44
N LEU A 88 -8.54 -11.66 18.95
CA LEU A 88 -7.69 -10.64 18.33
C LEU A 88 -7.35 -11.01 16.88
N SER A 89 -7.04 -12.27 16.62
CA SER A 89 -6.73 -12.79 15.28
C SER A 89 -7.88 -12.60 14.28
N THR A 90 -9.14 -12.68 14.74
CA THR A 90 -10.33 -12.51 13.89
C THR A 90 -10.65 -11.04 13.63
N ARG A 91 -10.18 -10.12 14.48
CA ARG A 91 -10.31 -8.66 14.30
C ARG A 91 -9.22 -8.05 13.42
N ILE A 92 -8.14 -8.77 13.13
CA ILE A 92 -7.09 -8.27 12.22
C ILE A 92 -7.55 -8.41 10.78
N LEU A 93 -7.49 -7.32 10.02
CA LEU A 93 -7.80 -7.33 8.59
C LEU A 93 -6.83 -8.25 7.84
N LYS A 94 -7.37 -9.11 6.97
CA LYS A 94 -6.58 -10.13 6.25
C LYS A 94 -5.50 -9.48 5.38
N GLY A 95 -4.28 -10.01 5.45
CA GLY A 95 -3.14 -9.47 4.68
C GLY A 95 -2.74 -8.05 5.08
N SER A 96 -2.88 -7.70 6.36
CA SER A 96 -2.56 -6.38 6.93
C SER A 96 -1.98 -6.52 8.33
N ASN A 97 -1.60 -5.40 8.95
CA ASN A 97 -1.39 -5.32 10.41
C ASN A 97 -2.47 -4.52 11.13
N ILE A 98 -3.64 -4.31 10.53
CA ILE A 98 -4.65 -3.36 11.02
C ILE A 98 -5.71 -4.10 11.82
N VAL A 99 -5.94 -3.65 13.05
CA VAL A 99 -7.02 -4.14 13.91
C VAL A 99 -8.32 -3.40 13.58
N LEU A 100 -9.43 -4.12 13.52
CA LEU A 100 -10.76 -3.55 13.40
C LEU A 100 -11.21 -2.89 14.71
N SER A 101 -11.72 -1.67 14.58
CA SER A 101 -12.32 -0.91 15.69
C SER A 101 -13.84 -0.82 15.56
N LYS A 102 -14.50 -0.30 16.60
CA LYS A 102 -15.94 0.06 16.58
C LYS A 102 -16.31 1.07 15.49
N TYR A 103 -15.32 1.74 14.89
CA TYR A 103 -15.52 2.71 13.82
C TYR A 103 -15.63 2.09 12.43
N ALA A 104 -15.36 0.79 12.26
CA ALA A 104 -15.35 0.12 10.95
C ALA A 104 -16.76 -0.20 10.40
N ARG A 105 -17.61 0.83 10.26
CA ARG A 105 -18.99 0.75 9.76
C ARG A 105 -19.20 1.62 8.52
N ASP A 106 -20.21 1.30 7.71
CA ASP A 106 -20.55 2.04 6.48
C ASP A 106 -19.41 2.12 5.46
N ALA A 107 -18.77 0.96 5.21
CA ALA A 107 -17.65 0.81 4.28
C ALA A 107 -18.07 0.62 2.81
N GLN A 108 -19.35 0.38 2.54
CA GLN A 108 -19.84 0.08 1.20
C GLN A 108 -19.72 1.27 0.26
N VAL A 109 -19.36 1.02 -1.01
CA VAL A 109 -19.37 2.02 -2.08
C VAL A 109 -20.58 1.75 -2.98
N VAL A 110 -21.55 2.66 -2.93
CA VAL A 110 -22.79 2.60 -3.71
C VAL A 110 -22.67 3.51 -4.94
N GLN A 111 -22.13 4.72 -4.74
CA GLN A 111 -21.95 5.73 -5.78
C GLN A 111 -20.52 6.27 -5.76
N ALA A 112 -20.00 6.54 -6.96
CA ALA A 112 -18.73 7.21 -7.15
C ALA A 112 -18.85 8.17 -8.33
N GLU A 113 -18.34 9.39 -8.24
CA GLU A 113 -18.44 10.39 -9.30
C GLU A 113 -17.13 11.15 -9.43
N PHE A 114 -16.69 11.39 -10.67
CA PHE A 114 -15.58 12.31 -10.91
C PHE A 114 -16.09 13.75 -10.80
N VAL A 115 -15.51 14.54 -9.91
CA VAL A 115 -15.95 15.91 -9.66
C VAL A 115 -15.10 16.92 -10.44
N LYS A 116 -13.78 16.91 -10.23
CA LYS A 116 -12.89 17.90 -10.84
C LYS A 116 -11.43 17.44 -10.85
N SER A 117 -10.67 17.97 -11.81
CA SER A 117 -9.21 17.97 -11.84
C SER A 117 -8.69 19.37 -11.50
N SER A 118 -7.85 19.47 -10.48
CA SER A 118 -7.30 20.74 -9.98
C SER A 118 -5.78 20.78 -10.15
N VAL A 119 -5.23 21.92 -10.58
CA VAL A 119 -3.78 22.10 -10.73
C VAL A 119 -3.16 22.65 -9.44
N ARG A 120 -3.94 23.44 -8.68
CA ARG A 120 -3.54 24.02 -7.39
C ARG A 120 -4.45 23.49 -6.27
N THR A 121 -3.92 23.46 -5.05
CA THR A 121 -4.67 23.06 -3.86
C THR A 121 -5.91 23.93 -3.65
N ASP A 122 -5.81 25.23 -3.90
CA ASP A 122 -6.92 26.19 -3.77
C ASP A 122 -8.08 25.92 -4.74
N ASP A 123 -7.82 25.25 -5.86
CA ASP A 123 -8.84 24.91 -6.86
C ASP A 123 -9.61 23.62 -6.51
N CYS A 124 -9.22 22.92 -5.43
CA CYS A 124 -9.85 21.69 -4.98
C CYS A 124 -11.23 21.98 -4.34
N PRO A 125 -12.16 21.01 -4.30
CA PRO A 125 -13.45 21.18 -3.63
C PRO A 125 -13.30 21.70 -2.20
N SER A 126 -14.19 22.55 -1.73
CA SER A 126 -14.09 23.18 -0.40
C SER A 126 -15.33 22.94 0.47
N ASP A 127 -16.06 21.86 0.20
CA ASP A 127 -17.29 21.45 0.89
C ASP A 127 -17.04 20.77 2.25
N GLY A 128 -15.78 20.63 2.66
CA GLY A 128 -15.40 20.13 3.99
C GLY A 128 -15.48 18.61 4.16
N LEU A 129 -15.73 17.85 3.08
CA LEU A 129 -15.85 16.40 3.17
C LEU A 129 -14.49 15.73 3.40
N PRO A 130 -14.43 14.61 4.16
CA PRO A 130 -13.19 13.88 4.42
C PRO A 130 -12.54 13.34 3.14
N GLU A 131 -11.21 13.36 3.07
CA GLU A 131 -10.45 12.99 1.87
C GLU A 131 -9.42 11.89 2.14
N PHE A 132 -9.34 10.94 1.23
CA PHE A 132 -8.31 9.91 1.19
C PHE A 132 -7.48 10.05 -0.08
N ALA A 133 -6.22 10.41 0.06
CA ALA A 133 -5.34 10.65 -1.07
C ALA A 133 -4.59 9.39 -1.49
N LEU A 134 -4.72 8.96 -2.74
CA LEU A 134 -3.92 7.90 -3.34
C LEU A 134 -2.69 8.51 -4.00
N VAL A 135 -1.51 8.01 -3.65
CA VAL A 135 -0.24 8.42 -4.25
C VAL A 135 0.72 7.25 -4.33
N GLY A 136 1.66 7.29 -5.25
CA GLY A 136 2.62 6.21 -5.44
C GLY A 136 3.43 6.40 -6.70
N ARG A 137 4.45 5.58 -6.91
CA ARG A 137 5.30 5.70 -8.10
C ARG A 137 4.48 5.51 -9.38
N SER A 138 4.91 6.15 -10.47
CA SER A 138 4.37 5.90 -11.80
C SER A 138 4.24 4.39 -12.09
N ASN A 139 3.09 3.95 -12.60
CA ASN A 139 2.76 2.55 -12.88
C ASN A 139 2.71 1.60 -11.66
N VAL A 140 2.64 2.10 -10.43
CA VAL A 140 2.48 1.26 -9.24
C VAL A 140 1.14 0.51 -9.22
N GLY A 141 0.09 1.06 -9.85
CA GLY A 141 -1.25 0.47 -9.86
C GLY A 141 -2.35 1.36 -9.29
N LYS A 142 -2.05 2.64 -9.03
CA LYS A 142 -2.96 3.64 -8.45
C LYS A 142 -4.36 3.69 -9.09
N SER A 143 -4.45 3.97 -10.39
CA SER A 143 -5.73 4.03 -11.09
C SER A 143 -6.45 2.68 -11.15
N SER A 144 -5.70 1.56 -11.17
CA SER A 144 -6.28 0.21 -11.10
C SER A 144 -6.89 -0.08 -9.73
N LEU A 145 -6.20 0.31 -8.65
CA LEU A 145 -6.73 0.21 -7.30
C LEU A 145 -7.96 1.09 -7.12
N LEU A 146 -7.91 2.35 -7.57
CA LEU A 146 -9.05 3.27 -7.53
C LEU A 146 -10.29 2.66 -8.19
N ASN A 147 -10.16 2.17 -9.43
CA ASN A 147 -11.24 1.52 -10.16
C ASN A 147 -11.75 0.24 -9.47
N SER A 148 -10.87 -0.52 -8.81
CA SER A 148 -11.24 -1.71 -8.04
C SER A 148 -12.05 -1.33 -6.79
N LEU A 149 -11.63 -0.31 -6.03
CA LEU A 149 -12.35 0.16 -4.83
C LEU A 149 -13.80 0.56 -5.16
N VAL A 150 -13.97 1.38 -6.21
CA VAL A 150 -15.28 1.90 -6.62
C VAL A 150 -16.09 0.96 -7.52
N ARG A 151 -15.56 -0.23 -7.84
CA ARG A 151 -16.16 -1.21 -8.78
C ARG A 151 -16.56 -0.61 -10.15
N ARG A 152 -15.80 0.36 -10.66
CA ARG A 152 -16.05 0.95 -12.00
C ARG A 152 -14.80 0.80 -12.88
N LYS A 153 -14.98 0.24 -14.07
CA LYS A 153 -13.85 -0.11 -14.97
C LYS A 153 -13.14 1.09 -15.61
N ARG A 154 -13.72 2.30 -15.58
CA ARG A 154 -13.21 3.48 -16.31
C ARG A 154 -13.43 4.81 -15.60
N LEU A 155 -13.61 4.82 -14.27
CA LEU A 155 -13.76 6.07 -13.54
C LEU A 155 -12.44 6.85 -13.53
N ALA A 156 -11.34 6.18 -13.21
CA ALA A 156 -9.99 6.69 -13.43
C ALA A 156 -9.39 6.08 -14.71
N LEU A 157 -8.80 6.94 -15.55
CA LEU A 157 -8.12 6.51 -16.78
C LEU A 157 -6.82 5.76 -16.44
N THR A 158 -6.77 4.45 -16.71
CA THR A 158 -5.56 3.64 -16.57
C THR A 158 -4.70 3.72 -17.84
N SER A 159 -3.65 4.55 -17.85
CA SER A 159 -2.67 4.55 -18.95
C SER A 159 -1.40 3.77 -18.57
N LYS A 160 -0.84 3.04 -19.55
CA LYS A 160 0.50 2.43 -19.40
C LYS A 160 1.63 3.45 -19.59
N LYS A 161 1.36 4.59 -20.23
CA LYS A 161 2.33 5.66 -20.46
C LYS A 161 2.38 6.56 -19.21
N PRO A 162 3.49 6.59 -18.47
CA PRO A 162 3.57 7.38 -17.26
C PRO A 162 3.70 8.89 -17.57
N GLY A 163 3.28 9.75 -16.64
CA GLY A 163 3.42 11.21 -16.74
C GLY A 163 2.21 12.02 -17.21
N LYS A 164 1.03 11.41 -17.43
CA LYS A 164 -0.16 12.14 -17.91
C LYS A 164 -0.95 12.90 -16.83
N THR A 165 -0.88 12.47 -15.57
CA THR A 165 -1.64 13.11 -14.48
C THR A 165 -0.78 14.18 -13.82
N GLN A 166 -0.98 15.43 -14.22
CA GLN A 166 -0.38 16.62 -13.57
C GLN A 166 -1.37 17.35 -12.65
N CYS A 167 -2.57 16.81 -12.48
CA CYS A 167 -3.65 17.39 -11.69
C CYS A 167 -4.03 16.48 -10.52
N ILE A 168 -4.62 17.09 -9.50
CA ILE A 168 -5.27 16.43 -8.37
C ILE A 168 -6.71 16.09 -8.81
N ASN A 169 -7.06 14.82 -8.92
CA ASN A 169 -8.40 14.42 -9.35
C ASN A 169 -9.26 14.02 -8.14
N HIS A 170 -10.42 14.63 -7.98
CA HIS A 170 -11.35 14.33 -6.89
C HIS A 170 -12.48 13.44 -7.38
N PHE A 171 -12.68 12.32 -6.69
CA PHE A 171 -13.78 11.40 -6.91
C PHE A 171 -14.67 11.37 -5.66
N ARG A 172 -15.91 11.86 -5.76
CA ARG A 172 -16.87 11.88 -4.66
C ARG A 172 -17.50 10.51 -4.49
N ILE A 173 -17.50 9.98 -3.28
CA ILE A 173 -18.00 8.64 -2.95
C ILE A 173 -19.19 8.75 -2.00
N ASN A 174 -20.32 8.16 -2.41
CA ASN A 174 -21.60 8.18 -1.68
C ASN A 174 -22.02 9.57 -1.17
N ASP A 175 -21.62 10.63 -1.87
CA ASP A 175 -21.78 12.05 -1.48
C ASP A 175 -21.19 12.45 -0.11
N LYS A 176 -20.36 11.59 0.49
CA LYS A 176 -19.93 11.69 1.88
C LYS A 176 -18.44 11.91 2.08
N TRP A 177 -17.60 11.54 1.11
CA TRP A 177 -16.14 11.65 1.21
C TRP A 177 -15.50 11.61 -0.18
N TYR A 178 -14.22 11.97 -0.26
CA TYR A 178 -13.46 11.96 -1.50
C TYR A 178 -12.36 10.91 -1.51
N LEU A 179 -12.24 10.23 -2.65
CA LEU A 179 -11.02 9.56 -3.04
C LEU A 179 -10.26 10.49 -3.98
N VAL A 180 -9.02 10.84 -3.60
CA VAL A 180 -8.23 11.86 -4.31
C VAL A 180 -7.07 11.18 -5.02
N ASP A 181 -7.00 11.29 -6.34
CA ASP A 181 -5.92 10.72 -7.15
C ASP A 181 -4.84 11.76 -7.38
N LEU A 182 -3.71 11.62 -6.68
CA LEU A 182 -2.56 12.50 -6.83
C LEU A 182 -1.64 12.05 -7.98
N PRO A 183 -0.85 12.98 -8.56
CA PRO A 183 0.19 12.62 -9.52
C PRO A 183 1.15 11.60 -8.94
N GLY A 184 1.59 10.65 -9.78
CA GLY A 184 2.59 9.67 -9.37
C GLY A 184 4.00 10.24 -9.45
N TYR A 185 4.87 9.82 -8.52
CA TYR A 185 6.27 10.27 -8.46
C TYR A 185 7.23 9.34 -9.21
N GLY A 186 8.52 9.70 -9.24
CA GLY A 186 9.60 8.86 -9.76
C GLY A 186 9.56 8.62 -11.28
N TYR A 187 9.08 9.60 -12.04
CA TYR A 187 8.99 9.50 -13.50
C TYR A 187 10.38 9.56 -14.15
N ALA A 188 10.84 8.43 -14.70
CA ALA A 188 12.18 8.30 -15.29
C ALA A 188 12.45 9.21 -16.50
N ALA A 189 11.41 9.63 -17.24
CA ALA A 189 11.56 10.54 -18.38
C ALA A 189 11.43 12.03 -17.99
N ALA A 190 11.22 12.34 -16.69
CA ALA A 190 11.27 13.72 -16.23
C ALA A 190 12.74 14.22 -16.21
N PRO A 191 12.97 15.51 -16.46
CA PRO A 191 14.25 16.19 -16.17
C PRO A 191 14.74 15.87 -14.76
N GLN A 192 16.06 15.88 -14.54
CA GLN A 192 16.70 15.46 -13.28
C GLN A 192 16.12 16.17 -12.04
N GLU A 193 15.77 17.45 -12.19
CA GLU A 193 15.12 18.28 -11.16
C GLU A 193 13.77 17.69 -10.71
N LEU A 194 12.98 17.11 -11.62
CA LEU A 194 11.66 16.53 -11.38
C LEU A 194 11.68 15.07 -10.91
N ARG A 195 12.84 14.40 -10.92
CA ARG A 195 12.96 12.98 -10.53
C ARG A 195 12.91 12.79 -9.02
N THR A 196 13.32 13.80 -8.26
CA THR A 196 13.28 13.87 -6.78
C THR A 196 12.27 14.90 -6.28
N ASP A 197 11.77 15.78 -7.16
CA ASP A 197 10.83 16.83 -6.80
C ASP A 197 9.39 16.30 -6.86
N TRP A 198 8.96 15.67 -5.78
CA TRP A 198 7.55 15.56 -5.45
C TRP A 198 6.99 16.97 -5.52
N SER A 199 6.11 17.21 -6.50
CA SER A 199 5.77 18.56 -6.95
C SER A 199 5.40 19.46 -5.78
N LYS A 200 5.82 20.73 -5.85
CA LYS A 200 5.48 21.76 -4.86
C LYS A 200 4.00 21.70 -4.48
N PHE A 201 3.10 21.49 -5.44
CA PHE A 201 1.67 21.39 -5.20
C PHE A 201 1.24 20.11 -4.45
N THR A 202 1.91 18.98 -4.62
CA THR A 202 1.57 17.75 -3.87
C THR A 202 1.95 17.90 -2.40
N LYS A 203 3.14 18.48 -2.13
CA LYS A 203 3.59 18.78 -0.77
C LYS A 203 2.65 19.81 -0.11
N ASP A 204 2.32 20.87 -0.84
CA ASP A 204 1.37 21.89 -0.40
C ASP A 204 0.00 21.30 -0.05
N TYR A 205 -0.54 20.43 -0.90
CA TYR A 205 -1.78 19.70 -0.63
C TYR A 205 -1.69 18.91 0.68
N PHE A 206 -0.64 18.12 0.91
CA PHE A 206 -0.52 17.37 2.17
C PHE A 206 -0.40 18.25 3.42
N LEU A 207 0.34 19.35 3.33
CA LEU A 207 0.61 20.21 4.48
C LEU A 207 -0.60 21.07 4.86
N ASN A 208 -1.38 21.49 3.85
CA ASN A 208 -2.40 22.52 4.01
C ASN A 208 -3.84 22.01 3.90
N ARG A 209 -4.08 20.77 3.46
CA ARG A 209 -5.42 20.21 3.31
C ARG A 209 -5.99 19.70 4.64
N SER A 210 -6.82 20.51 5.29
CA SER A 210 -7.44 20.17 6.59
C SER A 210 -8.41 18.98 6.53
N THR A 211 -9.01 18.72 5.38
CA THR A 211 -9.93 17.60 5.14
C THR A 211 -9.23 16.27 4.85
N LEU A 212 -7.90 16.27 4.71
CA LEU A 212 -7.12 15.06 4.43
C LEU A 212 -7.09 14.14 5.66
N VAL A 213 -7.80 13.02 5.59
CA VAL A 213 -7.86 12.02 6.67
C VAL A 213 -6.60 11.15 6.68
N SER A 214 -6.21 10.62 5.51
CA SER A 214 -5.03 9.78 5.38
C SER A 214 -4.55 9.69 3.93
N VAL A 215 -3.25 9.59 3.76
CA VAL A 215 -2.58 9.28 2.50
C VAL A 215 -2.42 7.76 2.37
N PHE A 216 -2.87 7.19 1.27
CA PHE A 216 -2.66 5.80 0.91
C PHE A 216 -1.46 5.77 -0.04
N LEU A 217 -0.29 5.44 0.52
CA LEU A 217 0.97 5.37 -0.21
C LEU A 217 1.12 3.98 -0.85
N LEU A 218 1.00 3.92 -2.16
CA LEU A 218 1.05 2.68 -2.92
C LEU A 218 2.49 2.27 -3.22
N ILE A 219 2.79 1.00 -2.93
CA ILE A 219 4.08 0.34 -3.12
C ILE A 219 3.87 -0.89 -4.02
N ASP A 220 4.77 -1.15 -4.97
CA ASP A 220 4.68 -2.33 -5.84
C ASP A 220 5.30 -3.54 -5.13
N ALA A 221 4.48 -4.50 -4.69
CA ALA A 221 4.97 -5.68 -3.97
C ALA A 221 5.66 -6.72 -4.88
N SER A 222 5.56 -6.57 -6.20
CA SER A 222 6.14 -7.52 -7.17
C SER A 222 7.64 -7.31 -7.43
N ILE A 223 8.24 -6.34 -6.76
CA ILE A 223 9.65 -5.96 -6.87
C ILE A 223 10.24 -5.62 -5.49
N PRO A 224 11.57 -5.66 -5.33
CA PRO A 224 12.23 -5.17 -4.13
C PRO A 224 11.92 -3.69 -3.87
N ALA A 225 11.90 -3.32 -2.59
CA ALA A 225 11.73 -1.95 -2.11
C ALA A 225 12.63 -0.96 -2.87
N LYS A 226 12.09 0.21 -3.19
CA LYS A 226 12.84 1.28 -3.87
C LYS A 226 13.15 2.41 -2.89
N PRO A 227 14.36 2.99 -2.92
CA PRO A 227 14.74 4.09 -2.04
C PRO A 227 13.74 5.25 -2.08
N ILE A 228 13.29 5.64 -3.27
CA ILE A 228 12.29 6.68 -3.45
C ILE A 228 11.00 6.41 -2.65
N ASP A 229 10.52 5.17 -2.60
CA ASP A 229 9.30 4.85 -1.86
C ASP A 229 9.50 4.99 -0.33
N LEU A 230 10.69 4.62 0.17
CA LEU A 230 11.08 4.75 1.58
C LEU A 230 11.26 6.22 1.97
N GLU A 231 11.92 7.00 1.12
CA GLU A 231 12.10 8.45 1.30
C GLU A 231 10.75 9.16 1.36
N TYR A 232 9.78 8.77 0.52
CA TYR A 232 8.45 9.35 0.55
C TYR A 232 7.69 9.04 1.83
N ALA A 233 7.70 7.77 2.23
CA ALA A 233 7.06 7.34 3.47
C ALA A 233 7.69 8.05 4.68
N SER A 234 9.02 8.16 4.70
CA SER A 234 9.76 8.92 5.71
C SER A 234 9.35 10.40 5.72
N TRP A 235 9.24 11.06 4.56
CA TRP A 235 8.81 12.46 4.47
C TRP A 235 7.38 12.67 4.99
N LEU A 236 6.42 11.80 4.60
CA LEU A 236 5.05 11.86 5.10
C LEU A 236 5.03 11.76 6.63
N GLY A 237 5.78 10.79 7.15
CA GLY A 237 5.91 10.58 8.57
C GLY A 237 6.54 11.77 9.32
N GLN A 238 7.64 12.33 8.81
CA GLN A 238 8.34 13.46 9.43
C GLN A 238 7.44 14.70 9.53
N ASN A 239 6.55 14.89 8.55
CA ASN A 239 5.58 15.97 8.53
C ASN A 239 4.26 15.62 9.25
N GLN A 240 4.23 14.48 9.98
CA GLN A 240 3.05 14.00 10.70
C GLN A 240 1.80 13.89 9.83
N ILE A 241 2.00 13.55 8.55
CA ILE A 241 0.90 13.30 7.62
C ILE A 241 0.40 11.87 7.84
N PRO A 242 -0.87 11.67 8.20
CA PRO A 242 -1.40 10.33 8.43
C PRO A 242 -1.30 9.52 7.14
N MET A 243 -0.76 8.30 7.24
CA MET A 243 -0.55 7.46 6.07
C MET A 243 -0.83 5.99 6.33
N THR A 244 -1.22 5.29 5.27
CA THR A 244 -1.35 3.84 5.19
C THR A 244 -0.58 3.33 3.98
N LEU A 245 0.29 2.34 4.19
CA LEU A 245 1.02 1.71 3.10
C LEU A 245 0.12 0.71 2.38
N VAL A 246 0.01 0.81 1.06
CA VAL A 246 -0.76 -0.12 0.24
C VAL A 246 0.17 -0.88 -0.67
N PHE A 247 0.40 -2.14 -0.36
CA PHE A 247 1.18 -3.03 -1.18
C PHE A 247 0.31 -3.55 -2.32
N THR A 248 0.64 -3.18 -3.55
CA THR A 248 -0.13 -3.49 -4.76
C THR A 248 0.50 -4.65 -5.53
N LYS A 249 -0.30 -5.26 -6.42
CA LYS A 249 0.13 -6.34 -7.33
C LYS A 249 0.60 -7.61 -6.59
N CYS A 250 -0.02 -7.92 -5.45
CA CYS A 250 0.28 -9.13 -4.69
C CYS A 250 -0.07 -10.44 -5.45
N ASP A 251 -0.83 -10.36 -6.54
CA ASP A 251 -1.04 -11.47 -7.49
C ASP A 251 0.21 -11.80 -8.32
N LYS A 252 1.11 -10.83 -8.51
CA LYS A 252 2.24 -10.97 -9.41
C LYS A 252 3.37 -11.73 -8.75
N ARG A 253 3.41 -13.02 -9.04
CA ARG A 253 4.63 -13.81 -8.88
C ARG A 253 5.52 -13.58 -10.09
N LYS A 254 6.71 -13.01 -9.89
CA LYS A 254 7.77 -13.15 -10.89
C LYS A 254 8.17 -14.62 -10.91
N LYS A 255 7.60 -15.40 -11.84
CA LYS A 255 8.18 -16.69 -12.22
C LYS A 255 9.61 -16.41 -12.69
N LYS A 256 10.62 -17.05 -12.13
CA LYS A 256 11.90 -17.12 -12.82
C LYS A 256 12.68 -18.38 -12.48
N LYS A 257 13.30 -18.86 -13.55
CA LYS A 257 14.56 -19.59 -13.65
C LYS A 257 15.72 -19.04 -12.75
N ASN A 258 15.54 -17.89 -12.08
CA ASN A 258 16.56 -17.13 -11.30
C ASN A 258 15.99 -16.42 -10.02
N GLY A 259 14.98 -16.97 -9.32
CA GLY A 259 14.73 -16.60 -7.90
C GLY A 259 14.20 -15.18 -7.59
N GLY A 260 13.09 -14.75 -8.20
CA GLY A 260 12.39 -13.54 -7.72
C GLY A 260 11.64 -13.82 -6.39
N LYS A 261 11.80 -12.93 -5.40
CA LYS A 261 11.04 -12.97 -4.14
C LYS A 261 9.53 -12.90 -4.37
N ARG A 262 8.77 -13.62 -3.55
CA ARG A 262 7.31 -13.52 -3.49
C ARG A 262 6.89 -12.13 -2.97
N PRO A 263 5.68 -11.65 -3.31
CA PRO A 263 5.18 -10.38 -2.79
C PRO A 263 5.24 -10.28 -1.27
N GLU A 264 4.89 -11.35 -0.55
CA GLU A 264 4.92 -11.41 0.92
C GLU A 264 6.34 -11.13 1.46
N GLU A 265 7.37 -11.65 0.79
CA GLU A 265 8.76 -11.45 1.18
C GLU A 265 9.21 -10.00 0.93
N ASN A 266 8.84 -9.41 -0.22
CA ASN A 266 9.15 -8.00 -0.49
C ASN A 266 8.43 -7.06 0.48
N VAL A 267 7.20 -7.40 0.88
CA VAL A 267 6.44 -6.65 1.90
C VAL A 267 7.18 -6.70 3.23
N ARG A 268 7.61 -7.89 3.67
CA ARG A 268 8.38 -8.05 4.90
C ARG A 268 9.69 -7.25 4.86
N ASP A 269 10.44 -7.35 3.77
CA ASP A 269 11.69 -6.58 3.59
C ASP A 269 11.42 -5.06 3.69
N PHE A 270 10.36 -4.57 3.04
CA PHE A 270 9.99 -3.15 3.10
C PHE A 270 9.64 -2.72 4.52
N GLN A 271 8.91 -3.56 5.27
CA GLN A 271 8.56 -3.29 6.67
C GLN A 271 9.80 -3.24 7.57
N GLU A 272 10.76 -4.15 7.38
CA GLU A 272 12.01 -4.14 8.12
C GLU A 272 12.81 -2.86 7.86
N LEU A 273 12.90 -2.44 6.61
CA LEU A 273 13.57 -1.19 6.23
C LEU A 273 12.87 0.03 6.84
N ILE A 274 11.53 0.06 6.81
CA ILE A 274 10.79 1.24 7.25
C ILE A 274 10.72 1.37 8.78
N ARG A 275 10.80 0.26 9.53
CA ARG A 275 10.82 0.27 11.01
C ARG A 275 11.91 1.16 11.60
N GLY A 276 13.03 1.37 10.89
CA GLY A 276 14.08 2.27 11.34
C GLY A 276 13.64 3.74 11.45
N PHE A 277 12.59 4.15 10.72
CA PHE A 277 12.12 5.54 10.69
C PHE A 277 10.98 5.81 11.68
N PHE A 278 10.22 4.80 12.09
CA PHE A 278 8.99 4.96 12.85
C PHE A 278 9.08 4.32 14.24
N GLN A 279 8.51 4.96 15.26
CA GLN A 279 8.39 4.36 16.59
C GLN A 279 7.36 3.23 16.61
N THR A 280 6.24 3.43 15.91
CA THR A 280 5.13 2.49 15.76
C THR A 280 5.07 2.01 14.31
N ALA A 281 4.69 0.75 14.11
CA ALA A 281 4.54 0.24 12.75
C ALA A 281 3.44 1.01 12.01
N PRO A 282 3.73 1.62 10.84
CA PRO A 282 2.67 2.25 10.05
C PRO A 282 1.65 1.21 9.62
N PRO A 283 0.36 1.57 9.49
CA PRO A 283 -0.65 0.65 8.97
C PRO A 283 -0.32 0.26 7.54
N TRP A 284 -0.48 -1.01 7.21
CA TRP A 284 -0.26 -1.51 5.85
C TRP A 284 -1.27 -2.57 5.44
N ILE A 285 -1.58 -2.64 4.14
CA ILE A 285 -2.50 -3.63 3.55
C ILE A 285 -1.95 -4.17 2.24
N MET A 286 -2.01 -5.48 2.04
CA MET A 286 -1.72 -6.17 0.78
C MET A 286 -2.93 -6.20 -0.15
N THR A 287 -2.71 -5.91 -1.43
CA THR A 287 -3.78 -5.74 -2.41
C THR A 287 -3.44 -6.30 -3.79
N SER A 288 -4.49 -6.72 -4.49
CA SER A 288 -4.43 -6.97 -5.92
C SER A 288 -5.73 -6.50 -6.58
N SER A 289 -5.61 -5.58 -7.53
CA SER A 289 -6.74 -5.15 -8.36
C SER A 289 -7.18 -6.23 -9.37
N VAL A 290 -6.42 -7.32 -9.52
CA VAL A 290 -6.76 -8.45 -10.41
C VAL A 290 -7.62 -9.46 -9.66
N THR A 291 -7.21 -9.84 -8.44
CA THR A 291 -7.94 -10.83 -7.63
C THR A 291 -8.94 -10.19 -6.66
N ASN A 292 -8.97 -8.86 -6.57
CA ASN A 292 -9.69 -8.06 -5.56
C ASN A 292 -9.25 -8.31 -4.11
N GLN A 293 -8.10 -8.94 -3.90
CA GLN A 293 -7.49 -9.06 -2.57
C GLN A 293 -7.30 -7.67 -1.93
N GLY A 294 -7.62 -7.54 -0.65
CA GLY A 294 -7.37 -6.34 0.15
C GLY A 294 -8.37 -5.20 -0.10
N ARG A 295 -9.35 -5.40 -1.00
CA ARG A 295 -10.31 -4.36 -1.38
C ARG A 295 -11.25 -4.02 -0.23
N ASP A 296 -11.88 -5.04 0.35
CA ASP A 296 -12.87 -4.83 1.41
C ASP A 296 -12.16 -4.42 2.71
N GLU A 297 -10.94 -4.92 2.94
CA GLU A 297 -10.06 -4.49 4.02
C GLU A 297 -9.69 -3.00 3.92
N ILE A 298 -9.34 -2.50 2.73
CA ILE A 298 -9.12 -1.06 2.52
C ILE A 298 -10.40 -0.27 2.83
N LEU A 299 -11.56 -0.72 2.36
CA LEU A 299 -12.81 0.01 2.57
C LEU A 299 -13.20 0.05 4.06
N LEU A 300 -12.99 -1.04 4.79
CA LEU A 300 -13.16 -1.09 6.25
C LEU A 300 -12.18 -0.15 6.97
N HIS A 301 -10.91 -0.14 6.54
CA HIS A 301 -9.89 0.76 7.09
C HIS A 301 -10.20 2.24 6.81
N MET A 302 -10.62 2.58 5.59
CA MET A 302 -11.07 3.92 5.24
C MET A 302 -12.28 4.32 6.08
N ALA A 303 -13.24 3.41 6.26
CA ALA A 303 -14.44 3.67 7.06
C ALA A 303 -14.10 3.97 8.53
N GLN A 304 -13.19 3.20 9.15
CA GLN A 304 -12.81 3.49 10.53
C GLN A 304 -12.09 4.83 10.68
N LEU A 305 -11.16 5.15 9.77
CA LEU A 305 -10.45 6.43 9.81
C LEU A 305 -11.41 7.60 9.59
N ARG A 306 -12.32 7.48 8.62
CA ARG A 306 -13.35 8.49 8.33
C ARG A 306 -14.26 8.69 9.53
N ASN A 307 -14.79 7.62 10.10
CA ASN A 307 -15.78 7.72 11.18
C ASN A 307 -15.15 8.22 12.48
N TYR A 308 -13.87 7.92 12.72
CA TYR A 308 -13.12 8.54 13.79
C TYR A 308 -12.89 10.04 13.53
N TRP A 309 -12.44 10.41 12.33
CA TRP A 309 -12.24 11.82 11.94
C TRP A 309 -13.53 12.64 12.01
N LEU A 310 -14.68 12.07 11.65
CA LEU A 310 -15.97 12.77 11.75
C LEU A 310 -16.45 12.97 13.19
N LYS A 311 -15.94 12.19 14.14
CA LYS A 311 -16.30 12.29 15.56
C LYS A 311 -15.47 13.36 16.30
N HIS A 312 -14.25 13.66 15.83
CA HIS A 312 -13.23 14.42 16.56
C HIS A 312 -12.68 15.60 15.76
#